data_AF-A0ABC8LFJ0-F1
#
_entry.id   AF-A0ABC8LFJ0-F1
#
_cell.length_a   1.000
_cell.length_b   1.000
_cell.length_c   1.000
_cell.angle_alpha   90.00
_cell.angle_beta   90.00
_cell.angle_gamma   90.00
#
_symmetry.space_group_name_H-M   'P 1'
#
loop_
_entity.id
_entity.type
_entity.pdbx_description
1 polymer ?
#
loop_
_entity_poly.entity_id
_entity_poly.type
_entity_poly.pdbx_seq_one_letter_code
_entity_poly.pdbx_strand_id
1 'polypeptide(L)'
;MSTVGEIIVVSRCHKLLDMRNFTGARSLVKMKKQLGKDWPILDQVEAICDVIIAAENRLPNRFMDYYGMIRLTRFEPVVLDDFKRLMKLLDWRCHGLPSSKEAAHYAFQAWSLLSKPVLKDSYDLDISSPMVHLGFPEGSSFVPKEQNPNQNTGRGNDNEVVVISDDEDEGDENQEVVTMFRTSKLCKINGKRVKLIPVKKKTKDSSTSNVKKT
;
A
#
# COMPACT_ATOMS: atom_id res chain seq x y z
N MET A 1 30.66 3.21 -31.39
CA MET A 1 31.46 1.97 -31.29
C MET A 1 31.66 1.69 -29.81
N SER A 2 31.13 0.58 -29.29
CA SER A 2 31.36 0.21 -27.88
C SER A 2 32.82 -0.16 -27.67
N THR A 3 33.38 0.26 -26.54
CA THR A 3 34.79 -0.05 -26.22
C THR A 3 34.92 -1.52 -25.82
N VAL A 4 36.10 -2.13 -26.01
CA VAL A 4 36.37 -3.50 -25.53
C VAL A 4 36.06 -3.63 -24.03
N GLY A 5 36.34 -2.57 -23.25
CA GLY A 5 36.00 -2.52 -21.82
C GLY A 5 34.49 -2.56 -21.55
N GLU A 6 33.68 -1.88 -22.36
CA GLU A 6 32.21 -1.89 -22.24
C GLU A 6 31.64 -3.28 -22.51
N ILE A 7 32.11 -3.96 -23.57
CA ILE A 7 31.67 -5.31 -23.94
C ILE A 7 31.99 -6.32 -22.81
N ILE A 8 33.18 -6.25 -22.23
CA ILE A 8 33.57 -7.11 -21.11
C ILE A 8 32.66 -6.90 -19.90
N VAL A 9 32.33 -5.64 -19.58
CA VAL A 9 31.45 -5.31 -18.46
C VAL A 9 30.02 -5.77 -18.72
N VAL A 10 29.49 -5.57 -19.93
CA VAL A 10 28.17 -6.07 -20.32
C VAL A 10 28.08 -7.59 -20.11
N SER A 11 29.08 -8.34 -20.61
CA SER A 11 29.13 -9.80 -20.43
C SER A 11 29.20 -10.21 -18.97
N ARG A 12 29.95 -9.48 -18.14
CA ARG A 12 30.04 -9.75 -16.70
C ARG A 12 28.73 -9.47 -15.98
N CYS A 13 28.04 -8.37 -16.31
CA CYS A 13 26.73 -8.04 -15.78
C CYS A 13 25.70 -9.10 -16.15
N HIS A 14 25.67 -9.55 -17.41
CA HIS A 14 24.82 -10.66 -17.87
C HIS A 14 24.98 -11.90 -16.99
N LYS A 15 26.21 -12.37 -16.79
CA LYS A 15 26.50 -13.52 -15.94
C LYS A 15 26.05 -13.32 -14.49
N LEU A 16 26.27 -12.13 -13.92
CA LEU A 16 25.86 -11.84 -12.55
C LEU A 16 24.33 -11.83 -12.39
N LEU A 17 23.61 -11.26 -13.36
CA LEU A 17 22.15 -11.24 -13.36
C LEU A 17 21.56 -12.65 -13.55
N ASP A 18 22.11 -13.46 -14.44
CA ASP A 18 21.71 -14.87 -14.61
C ASP A 18 21.88 -15.69 -13.33
N MET A 19 22.96 -15.43 -12.57
CA MET A 19 23.21 -16.08 -11.27
C MET A 19 22.39 -15.48 -10.12
N ARG A 20 21.45 -14.57 -10.38
CA ARG A 20 20.71 -13.76 -9.38
C ARG A 20 21.62 -13.03 -8.37
N ASN A 21 22.86 -12.73 -8.74
CA ASN A 21 23.78 -11.97 -7.90
C ASN A 21 23.63 -10.46 -8.16
N PHE A 22 22.49 -9.90 -7.77
CA PHE A 22 22.15 -8.49 -7.98
C PHE A 22 23.05 -7.55 -7.17
N THR A 23 23.41 -7.92 -5.95
CA THR A 23 24.33 -7.13 -5.10
C THR A 23 25.72 -7.03 -5.73
N GLY A 24 26.23 -8.13 -6.30
CA GLY A 24 27.50 -8.15 -7.02
C GLY A 24 27.46 -7.32 -8.30
N ALA A 25 26.37 -7.43 -9.08
CA ALA A 25 26.18 -6.62 -10.29
C ALA A 25 26.11 -5.13 -9.96
N ARG A 26 25.35 -4.73 -8.94
CA ARG A 26 25.26 -3.35 -8.45
C ARG A 26 26.62 -2.80 -8.01
N SER A 27 27.39 -3.59 -7.27
CA SER A 27 28.74 -3.20 -6.81
C SER A 27 29.71 -3.00 -7.98
N LEU A 28 29.65 -3.87 -8.98
CA LEU A 28 30.43 -3.74 -10.22
C LEU A 28 30.07 -2.45 -10.96
N VAL A 29 28.77 -2.15 -11.10
CA VAL A 29 28.31 -0.92 -11.74
C VAL A 29 28.82 0.32 -11.01
N LYS A 30 28.63 0.36 -9.68
CA LYS A 30 29.08 1.48 -8.84
C LYS A 30 30.58 1.72 -8.99
N MET A 31 31.38 0.66 -8.97
CA MET A 31 32.83 0.75 -9.20
C MET A 31 33.16 1.32 -10.59
N LYS A 32 32.45 0.91 -11.65
CA LYS A 32 32.71 1.44 -13.01
C LYS A 32 32.33 2.91 -13.14
N LYS A 33 31.21 3.32 -12.55
CA LYS A 33 30.82 4.74 -12.48
C LYS A 33 31.85 5.58 -11.72
N GLN A 34 32.37 5.08 -10.60
CA GLN A 34 33.45 5.73 -9.84
C GLN A 34 34.74 5.89 -10.65
N LEU A 35 35.00 5.01 -11.61
CA LEU A 35 36.11 5.13 -12.56
C LEU A 35 35.80 6.07 -13.75
N GLY A 36 34.71 6.83 -13.68
CA GLY A 36 34.29 7.78 -14.72
C GLY A 36 33.74 7.11 -15.98
N LYS A 37 33.13 5.92 -15.86
CA LYS A 37 32.44 5.26 -16.97
C LYS A 37 30.95 5.55 -16.91
N ASP A 38 30.46 6.26 -17.93
CA ASP A 38 29.05 6.65 -18.07
C ASP A 38 28.41 5.91 -19.25
N TRP A 39 28.51 4.57 -19.24
CA TRP A 39 27.87 3.75 -20.27
C TRP A 39 26.38 3.56 -19.96
N PRO A 40 25.45 3.72 -20.92
CA PRO A 40 24.01 3.57 -20.69
C PRO A 40 23.61 2.21 -20.09
N ILE A 41 24.37 1.15 -20.42
CA ILE A 41 24.18 -0.18 -19.84
C ILE A 41 24.32 -0.19 -18.32
N LEU A 42 25.19 0.65 -17.76
CA LEU A 42 25.40 0.72 -16.31
C LEU A 42 24.14 1.23 -15.61
N ASP A 43 23.48 2.25 -16.16
CA ASP A 43 22.21 2.76 -15.63
C ASP A 43 21.11 1.72 -15.70
N GLN A 44 21.06 0.95 -16.78
CA GLN A 44 20.11 -0.13 -16.95
C GLN A 44 20.35 -1.27 -15.94
N VAL A 45 21.59 -1.75 -15.79
CA VAL A 45 21.94 -2.80 -14.83
C VAL A 45 21.67 -2.32 -13.40
N GLU A 46 22.02 -1.08 -13.08
CA GLU A 46 21.74 -0.49 -11.77
C GLU A 46 20.23 -0.43 -11.50
N ALA A 47 19.43 -0.01 -12.47
CA ALA A 47 17.97 0.00 -12.34
C ALA A 47 17.40 -1.39 -12.09
N ILE A 48 17.82 -2.40 -12.86
CA ILE A 48 17.39 -3.79 -12.66
C ILE A 48 17.75 -4.26 -11.25
N CYS A 49 19.00 -4.03 -10.83
CA CYS A 49 19.46 -4.44 -9.50
C CYS A 49 18.70 -3.74 -8.38
N ASP A 50 18.54 -2.42 -8.44
CA ASP A 50 17.83 -1.65 -7.41
C ASP A 50 16.39 -2.15 -7.24
N VAL A 51 15.67 -2.40 -8.34
CA VAL A 51 14.28 -2.85 -8.31
C VAL A 51 14.16 -4.27 -7.76
N ILE A 52 15.00 -5.21 -8.23
CA ILE A 52 14.94 -6.60 -7.74
C ILE A 52 15.35 -6.67 -6.27
N ILE A 53 16.41 -5.97 -5.87
CA ILE A 53 16.88 -5.91 -4.49
C ILE A 53 15.77 -5.34 -3.58
N ALA A 54 15.05 -4.30 -4.01
CA ALA A 54 13.93 -3.76 -3.25
C ALA A 54 12.73 -4.73 -3.17
N ALA A 55 12.46 -5.48 -4.24
CA ALA A 55 11.40 -6.49 -4.24
C ALA A 55 11.73 -7.69 -3.33
N GLU A 56 13.01 -8.09 -3.26
CA GLU A 56 13.48 -9.21 -2.43
C GLU A 56 13.68 -8.80 -0.95
N ASN A 57 14.14 -7.57 -0.69
CA ASN A 57 14.36 -7.05 0.65
C ASN A 57 13.10 -6.40 1.20
N ARG A 58 12.26 -7.23 1.83
CA ARG A 58 11.07 -6.75 2.54
C ARG A 58 11.43 -5.76 3.65
N LEU A 59 10.51 -4.85 3.89
CA LEU A 59 10.55 -3.92 5.02
C LEU A 59 10.51 -4.69 6.35
N PRO A 60 10.94 -4.07 7.48
CA PRO A 60 10.96 -4.73 8.80
C PRO A 60 9.62 -5.34 9.23
N ASN A 61 8.52 -4.73 8.78
CA ASN A 61 7.14 -5.17 8.99
C ASN A 61 6.64 -6.18 7.94
N ARG A 62 7.55 -6.80 7.17
CA ARG A 62 7.29 -7.83 6.13
C ARG A 62 6.55 -7.37 4.87
N PHE A 63 6.25 -6.08 4.74
CA PHE A 63 5.70 -5.51 3.51
C PHE A 63 6.78 -5.43 2.42
N MET A 64 6.36 -5.45 1.15
CA MET A 64 7.24 -5.15 0.02
C MET A 64 7.65 -3.68 0.05
N ASP A 65 8.87 -3.36 -0.38
CA ASP A 65 9.34 -1.97 -0.50
C ASP A 65 8.92 -1.36 -1.84
N TYR A 66 7.64 -0.98 -1.96
CA TYR A 66 7.12 -0.42 -3.21
C TYR A 66 7.82 0.89 -3.60
N TYR A 67 8.28 1.70 -2.65
CA TYR A 67 9.07 2.90 -2.92
C TYR A 67 10.43 2.53 -3.54
N GLY A 68 11.13 1.57 -2.94
CA GLY A 68 12.39 1.06 -3.48
C GLY A 68 12.24 0.45 -4.89
N MET A 69 11.14 -0.27 -5.14
CA MET A 69 10.84 -0.88 -6.45
C MET A 69 10.60 0.13 -7.57
N ILE A 70 10.28 1.39 -7.26
CA ILE A 70 10.24 2.50 -8.23
C ILE A 70 11.39 3.49 -8.05
N ARG A 71 12.40 3.14 -7.25
CA ARG A 71 13.61 3.93 -6.94
C ARG A 71 13.31 5.32 -6.36
N LEU A 72 12.29 5.41 -5.51
CA LEU A 72 11.93 6.62 -4.77
C LEU A 72 12.31 6.51 -3.29
N THR A 73 12.54 7.67 -2.67
CA THR A 73 12.58 7.77 -1.21
C THR A 73 11.15 7.62 -0.67
N ARG A 74 11.01 7.06 0.54
CA ARG A 74 9.71 6.85 1.16
C ARG A 74 8.97 8.17 1.36
N PHE A 75 7.65 8.13 1.20
CA PHE A 75 6.74 9.26 1.37
C PHE A 75 6.90 10.40 0.35
N GLU A 76 7.85 10.28 -0.58
CA GLU A 76 7.98 11.23 -1.68
C GLU A 76 6.80 11.15 -2.66
N PRO A 77 6.47 12.25 -3.35
CA PRO A 77 5.44 12.26 -4.37
C PRO A 77 5.82 11.33 -5.53
N VAL A 78 4.81 10.60 -6.01
CA VAL A 78 4.96 9.60 -7.06
C VAL A 78 4.74 10.28 -8.40
N VAL A 79 5.84 10.59 -9.10
CA VAL A 79 5.81 11.35 -10.36
C VAL A 79 5.79 10.41 -11.56
N LEU A 80 4.81 10.59 -12.47
CA LEU A 80 4.63 9.72 -13.64
C LEU A 80 5.83 9.73 -14.60
N ASP A 81 6.46 10.89 -14.79
CA ASP A 81 7.61 10.98 -15.68
C ASP A 81 8.84 10.25 -15.14
N ASP A 82 9.02 10.20 -13.82
CA ASP A 82 10.09 9.46 -13.17
C ASP A 82 9.90 7.96 -13.38
N PHE A 83 8.67 7.48 -13.21
CA PHE A 83 8.31 6.10 -13.53
C PHE A 83 8.50 5.76 -15.00
N LYS A 84 8.10 6.63 -15.94
CA LYS A 84 8.35 6.42 -17.36
C LYS A 84 9.86 6.35 -17.66
N ARG A 85 10.70 7.17 -17.02
CA ARG A 85 12.15 7.08 -17.15
C ARG A 85 12.69 5.75 -16.63
N LEU A 86 12.20 5.28 -15.49
CA LEU A 86 12.54 3.95 -14.96
C LEU A 86 12.15 2.84 -15.94
N MET A 87 10.91 2.85 -16.47
CA MET A 87 10.44 1.82 -17.40
C MET A 87 11.24 1.79 -18.71
N LYS A 88 11.77 2.93 -19.17
CA LYS A 88 12.70 2.98 -20.31
C LYS A 88 14.02 2.29 -20.00
N LEU A 89 14.55 2.46 -18.79
CA LEU A 89 15.75 1.74 -18.35
C LEU A 89 15.47 0.24 -18.27
N LEU A 90 14.32 -0.16 -17.75
CA LEU A 90 13.95 -1.57 -17.60
C LEU A 90 13.50 -2.24 -18.91
N ASP A 91 13.50 -1.55 -20.05
CA ASP A 91 13.11 -2.17 -21.32
C ASP A 91 14.10 -3.25 -21.75
N TRP A 92 13.63 -4.50 -21.77
CA TRP A 92 14.41 -5.68 -22.14
C TRP A 92 14.93 -5.63 -23.57
N ARG A 93 14.30 -4.84 -24.45
CA ARG A 93 14.73 -4.66 -25.84
C ARG A 93 16.08 -3.94 -25.92
N CYS A 94 16.44 -3.20 -24.87
CA CYS A 94 17.77 -2.63 -24.71
C CYS A 94 18.68 -3.68 -24.05
N HIS A 95 19.69 -4.14 -24.80
CA HIS A 95 20.79 -5.02 -24.36
C HIS A 95 20.42 -6.44 -23.87
N GLY A 96 19.14 -6.81 -23.81
CA GLY A 96 18.69 -8.18 -23.54
C GLY A 96 19.10 -8.72 -22.18
N LEU A 97 19.21 -7.86 -21.16
CA LEU A 97 19.69 -8.27 -19.84
C LEU A 97 18.72 -9.23 -19.12
N PRO A 98 19.22 -10.22 -18.38
CA PRO A 98 18.40 -11.10 -17.55
C PRO A 98 17.66 -10.31 -16.48
N SER A 99 16.53 -10.84 -16.01
CA SER A 99 15.65 -10.21 -15.01
C SER A 99 15.13 -8.80 -15.34
N SER A 100 15.37 -8.26 -16.54
CA SER A 100 14.80 -6.98 -16.96
C SER A 100 13.26 -6.99 -16.99
N LYS A 101 12.65 -8.03 -17.57
CA LYS A 101 11.17 -8.20 -17.55
C LYS A 101 10.62 -8.38 -16.14
N GLU A 102 11.35 -9.10 -15.29
CA GLU A 102 11.00 -9.33 -13.89
C GLU A 102 11.02 -8.00 -13.11
N ALA A 103 12.09 -7.21 -13.25
CA ALA A 103 12.20 -5.89 -12.66
C ALA A 103 11.09 -4.95 -13.17
N ALA A 104 10.81 -4.94 -14.47
CA ALA A 104 9.72 -4.14 -15.05
C ALA A 104 8.35 -4.52 -14.45
N HIS A 105 8.10 -5.80 -14.20
CA HIS A 105 6.88 -6.27 -13.55
C HIS A 105 6.76 -5.74 -12.11
N TYR A 106 7.82 -5.85 -11.32
CA TYR A 106 7.87 -5.31 -9.96
C TYR A 106 7.65 -3.79 -9.93
N ALA A 107 8.36 -3.05 -10.76
CA ALA A 107 8.19 -1.60 -10.86
C ALA A 107 6.75 -1.22 -11.24
N PHE A 108 6.12 -1.95 -12.17
CA PHE A 108 4.73 -1.71 -12.55
C PHE A 108 3.74 -2.03 -11.43
N GLN A 109 3.97 -3.11 -10.68
CA GLN A 109 3.14 -3.46 -9.52
C GLN A 109 3.17 -2.35 -8.46
N ALA A 110 4.38 -1.89 -8.12
CA ALA A 110 4.59 -0.78 -7.18
C ALA A 110 3.91 0.51 -7.65
N TRP A 111 4.11 0.88 -8.92
CA TRP A 111 3.46 2.04 -9.53
C TRP A 111 1.93 1.96 -9.48
N SER A 112 1.36 0.80 -9.79
CA SER A 112 -0.10 0.60 -9.83
C SER A 112 -0.79 0.82 -8.48
N LEU A 113 -0.05 0.61 -7.39
CA LEU A 113 -0.49 0.89 -6.03
C LEU A 113 -0.23 2.36 -5.66
N LEU A 114 1.01 2.82 -5.79
CA LEU A 114 1.46 4.13 -5.32
C LEU A 114 0.91 5.31 -6.12
N SER A 115 0.53 5.11 -7.38
CA SER A 115 -0.10 6.14 -8.22
C SER A 115 -1.53 6.49 -7.81
N LYS A 116 -2.16 5.67 -6.95
CA LYS A 116 -3.52 5.89 -6.47
C LYS A 116 -3.46 6.45 -5.04
N PRO A 117 -3.89 7.71 -4.81
CA PRO A 117 -3.74 8.36 -3.51
C PRO A 117 -4.27 7.51 -2.34
N VAL A 118 -5.50 7.00 -2.46
CA VAL A 118 -6.14 6.18 -1.41
C VAL A 118 -5.34 4.91 -1.05
N LEU A 119 -4.74 4.24 -2.04
CA LEU A 119 -3.95 3.03 -1.78
C LEU A 119 -2.56 3.38 -1.25
N LYS A 120 -1.96 4.47 -1.74
CA LYS A 120 -0.70 5.00 -1.24
C LYS A 120 -0.83 5.38 0.23
N ASP A 121 -1.88 6.10 0.61
CA ASP A 121 -2.09 6.55 1.98
C ASP A 121 -2.26 5.37 2.95
N SER A 122 -3.02 4.34 2.54
CA SER A 122 -3.16 3.10 3.31
C SER A 122 -1.82 2.39 3.48
N TYR A 123 -1.04 2.27 2.39
CA TYR A 123 0.27 1.63 2.45
C TYR A 123 1.25 2.44 3.31
N ASP A 124 1.24 3.77 3.22
CA ASP A 124 2.06 4.67 4.03
C ASP A 124 1.77 4.50 5.52
N LEU A 125 0.49 4.35 5.89
CA LEU A 125 0.08 4.05 7.26
C LEU A 125 0.60 2.67 7.72
N ASP A 126 0.41 1.63 6.90
CA ASP A 126 0.87 0.27 7.18
C ASP A 126 2.38 0.19 7.39
N ILE A 127 3.16 0.97 6.61
CA ILE A 127 4.62 0.99 6.72
C ILE A 127 5.16 1.93 7.79
N SER A 128 4.39 2.93 8.20
CA SER A 128 4.75 3.85 9.28
C SER A 128 4.45 3.27 10.66
N SER A 129 3.53 2.31 10.77
CA SER A 129 3.25 1.66 12.05
C SER A 129 4.50 0.91 12.51
N PRO A 130 5.08 1.26 13.68
CA PRO A 130 6.06 0.40 14.30
C PRO A 130 5.39 -0.96 14.52
N MET A 131 6.15 -2.02 14.26
CA MET A 131 5.74 -3.41 14.38
C MET A 131 5.12 -3.68 15.76
N VAL A 132 3.80 -3.47 15.91
CA VAL A 132 3.02 -4.22 16.87
C VAL A 132 2.94 -5.61 16.26
N HIS A 133 3.65 -6.53 16.89
CA HIS A 133 3.41 -7.94 16.72
C HIS A 133 1.97 -8.19 17.18
N LEU A 134 0.98 -7.94 16.32
CA LEU A 134 -0.34 -8.55 16.42
C LEU A 134 -0.14 -10.02 16.08
N GLY A 135 0.52 -10.72 17.01
CA GLY A 135 0.31 -12.13 17.20
C GLY A 135 -1.18 -12.27 17.46
N PHE A 136 -1.91 -12.74 16.47
CA PHE A 136 -3.15 -13.43 16.73
C PHE A 136 -2.80 -14.54 17.73
N PRO A 137 -3.39 -14.60 18.93
CA PRO A 137 -3.28 -15.80 19.73
C PRO A 137 -3.99 -16.91 18.95
N GLU A 138 -3.20 -17.80 18.35
CA GLU A 138 -3.63 -19.13 17.93
C GLU A 138 -4.18 -19.84 19.18
N GLY A 139 -5.50 -19.75 19.40
CA GLY A 139 -6.07 -20.38 20.58
C GLY A 139 -7.43 -19.89 21.06
N SER A 140 -8.32 -19.38 20.21
CA SER A 140 -9.75 -19.36 20.55
C SER A 140 -10.56 -20.06 19.47
N SER A 141 -10.62 -21.39 19.60
CA SER A 141 -11.72 -22.18 19.08
C SER A 141 -13.03 -21.59 19.64
N PHE A 142 -13.75 -20.84 18.81
CA PHE A 142 -15.15 -20.52 19.09
C PHE A 142 -15.94 -21.82 18.91
N VAL A 143 -16.11 -22.56 19.99
CA VAL A 143 -17.15 -23.58 20.10
C VAL A 143 -18.45 -22.85 20.44
N PRO A 144 -19.49 -22.85 19.58
CA PRO A 144 -20.80 -22.37 19.99
C PRO A 144 -21.39 -23.40 20.97
N LYS A 145 -21.45 -23.05 22.24
CA LYS A 145 -22.19 -23.84 23.23
C LYS A 145 -23.66 -23.50 23.07
N GLU A 146 -24.43 -24.45 22.55
CA GLU A 146 -25.90 -24.39 22.58
C GLU A 146 -26.39 -24.28 24.03
N GLN A 147 -27.21 -23.25 24.31
CA GLN A 147 -28.02 -23.15 25.52
C GLN A 147 -29.49 -23.21 25.13
N ASN A 148 -30.17 -24.22 25.67
CA ASN A 148 -31.61 -24.46 25.56
C ASN A 148 -32.42 -23.39 26.33
N PRO A 149 -33.68 -23.11 25.96
CA PRO A 149 -34.41 -21.90 26.29
C PRO A 149 -35.22 -22.04 27.58
N ASN A 150 -34.97 -21.17 28.55
CA ASN A 150 -36.04 -20.68 29.44
C ASN A 150 -35.51 -19.53 30.29
N GLN A 151 -35.96 -18.31 30.03
CA GLN A 151 -36.50 -17.36 31.02
C GLN A 151 -36.70 -15.98 30.39
N ASN A 152 -37.96 -15.75 29.99
CA ASN A 152 -38.77 -14.55 30.21
C ASN A 152 -38.13 -13.15 30.10
N THR A 153 -38.23 -12.59 28.89
CA THR A 153 -38.78 -11.28 28.53
C THR A 153 -38.43 -10.04 29.38
N GLY A 154 -37.41 -9.29 28.90
CA GLY A 154 -37.13 -7.90 29.26
C GLY A 154 -36.82 -7.06 28.01
N ARG A 155 -37.89 -6.63 27.34
CA ARG A 155 -38.04 -5.60 26.28
C ARG A 155 -36.88 -4.57 26.17
N GLY A 156 -36.20 -4.54 25.02
CA GLY A 156 -35.24 -3.48 24.68
C GLY A 156 -34.52 -3.70 23.34
N ASN A 157 -35.04 -3.06 22.29
CA ASN A 157 -34.65 -3.16 20.90
C ASN A 157 -33.29 -2.48 20.55
N ASP A 158 -32.57 -3.09 19.60
CA ASP A 158 -31.78 -2.49 18.49
C ASP A 158 -30.31 -2.03 18.69
N ASN A 159 -29.40 -2.78 18.04
CA ASN A 159 -28.29 -2.34 17.17
C ASN A 159 -27.62 -0.98 17.46
N GLU A 160 -26.54 -0.98 18.24
CA GLU A 160 -25.63 0.16 18.38
C GLU A 160 -24.17 -0.30 18.16
N VAL A 161 -23.53 0.22 17.11
CA VAL A 161 -22.10 0.01 16.85
C VAL A 161 -21.40 1.31 17.23
N VAL A 162 -20.61 1.27 18.31
CA VAL A 162 -19.86 2.41 18.82
C VAL A 162 -18.59 2.58 18.00
N VAL A 163 -18.51 3.64 17.21
CA VAL A 163 -17.25 4.05 16.54
C VAL A 163 -16.55 5.04 17.45
N ILE A 164 -15.37 4.65 17.96
CA ILE A 164 -14.50 5.49 18.78
C ILE A 164 -13.52 6.17 17.84
N SER A 165 -13.55 7.50 17.76
CA SER A 165 -12.48 8.30 17.17
C SER A 165 -11.79 9.04 18.31
N ASP A 166 -10.51 8.73 18.54
CA ASP A 166 -9.60 9.57 19.32
C ASP A 166 -9.01 10.59 18.34
N ASP A 167 -9.45 11.84 18.46
CA ASP A 167 -8.75 13.00 17.90
C ASP A 167 -8.54 13.97 19.06
N GLU A 168 -7.32 14.00 19.59
CA GLU A 168 -6.77 15.15 20.29
C GLU A 168 -6.13 16.05 19.23
N ASP A 169 -6.59 17.29 19.10
CA ASP A 169 -5.67 18.38 18.77
C ASP A 169 -6.22 19.74 19.21
N GLU A 170 -5.38 20.49 19.91
CA GLU A 170 -5.54 21.91 20.22
C GLU A 170 -4.99 22.76 19.07
N GLY A 171 -5.64 23.88 18.74
CA GLY A 171 -5.09 24.87 17.82
C GLY A 171 -6.09 25.94 17.42
N ASP A 172 -5.74 27.18 17.72
CA ASP A 172 -6.56 28.39 17.72
C ASP A 172 -7.04 28.95 16.36
N GLU A 173 -8.19 29.61 16.46
CA GLU A 173 -8.66 30.87 15.83
C GLU A 173 -8.89 31.03 14.30
N ASN A 174 -10.13 31.46 14.02
CA ASN A 174 -10.59 32.34 12.93
C ASN A 174 -10.72 31.77 11.49
N GLN A 175 -11.93 31.35 11.09
CA GLN A 175 -12.74 32.04 10.05
C GLN A 175 -14.12 31.38 9.80
N GLU A 176 -15.17 32.17 10.02
CA GLU A 176 -16.43 32.28 9.27
C GLU A 176 -17.10 31.03 8.65
N VAL A 177 -17.99 30.49 9.49
CA VAL A 177 -19.24 29.75 9.25
C VAL A 177 -19.82 29.84 7.82
N VAL A 178 -19.59 28.80 7.00
CA VAL A 178 -20.57 28.40 5.97
C VAL A 178 -21.64 27.53 6.65
N THR A 179 -22.83 28.11 6.73
CA THR A 179 -24.06 27.51 7.23
C THR A 179 -24.49 26.29 6.43
N MET A 180 -24.81 25.17 7.12
CA MET A 180 -26.04 24.43 6.83
C MET A 180 -26.52 23.64 8.05
N PHE A 181 -27.69 24.03 8.54
CA PHE A 181 -28.50 23.34 9.53
C PHE A 181 -28.72 21.87 9.15
N ARG A 182 -28.20 20.93 9.95
CA ARG A 182 -28.88 19.66 10.29
C ARG A 182 -28.56 19.30 11.75
N THR A 183 -29.60 19.41 12.59
CA THR A 183 -29.65 19.19 14.03
C THR A 183 -28.83 17.98 14.50
N SER A 184 -27.59 18.22 14.92
CA SER A 184 -26.75 17.22 15.58
C SER A 184 -26.80 17.52 17.08
N LYS A 185 -27.32 16.59 17.88
CA LYS A 185 -27.26 16.70 19.35
C LYS A 185 -25.87 16.24 19.79
N LEU A 186 -25.14 17.15 20.41
CA LEU A 186 -23.85 16.87 21.02
C LEU A 186 -24.10 16.47 22.48
N CYS A 187 -23.71 15.26 22.89
CA CYS A 187 -23.78 14.84 24.29
C CYS A 187 -22.39 14.49 24.83
N LYS A 188 -22.21 14.61 26.14
CA LYS A 188 -21.02 14.14 26.86
C LYS A 188 -21.35 12.79 27.49
N ILE A 189 -20.57 11.77 27.16
CA ILE A 189 -20.63 10.44 27.78
C ILE A 189 -19.24 10.18 28.35
N ASN A 190 -19.14 9.92 29.66
CA ASN A 190 -17.88 9.65 30.36
C ASN A 190 -16.77 10.70 30.09
N GLY A 191 -17.14 11.98 30.04
CA GLY A 191 -16.20 13.09 29.81
C GLY A 191 -15.80 13.34 28.34
N LYS A 192 -16.05 12.38 27.43
CA LYS A 192 -15.77 12.53 25.99
C LYS A 192 -16.98 13.07 25.23
N ARG A 193 -16.74 13.93 24.22
CA ARG A 193 -17.77 14.57 23.39
C ARG A 193 -18.10 13.67 22.19
N VAL A 194 -19.37 13.34 21.99
CA VAL A 194 -19.80 12.43 20.90
C VAL A 194 -20.86 13.09 20.03
N LYS A 195 -20.78 12.86 18.70
CA LYS A 195 -21.78 13.27 17.70
C LYS A 195 -22.62 12.07 17.27
N LEU A 196 -23.92 12.09 17.58
CA LEU A 196 -24.87 11.06 17.16
C LEU A 196 -25.50 11.43 15.81
N ILE A 197 -25.36 10.53 14.82
CA ILE A 197 -25.97 10.68 13.49
C ILE A 197 -27.07 9.63 13.34
N PRO A 198 -28.35 10.02 13.17
CA PRO A 198 -29.43 9.06 12.95
C PRO A 198 -29.38 8.51 11.52
N VAL A 199 -29.30 7.19 11.37
CA VAL A 199 -29.36 6.51 10.07
C VAL A 199 -30.82 6.21 9.71
N LYS A 200 -31.36 6.83 8.65
CA LYS A 200 -32.67 6.46 8.09
C LYS A 200 -32.54 5.15 7.29
N LYS A 201 -33.16 4.07 7.75
CA LYS A 201 -33.35 2.83 6.95
C LYS A 201 -34.27 3.11 5.77
N LYS A 202 -33.84 2.75 4.55
CA LYS A 202 -34.72 2.61 3.37
C LYS A 202 -35.48 1.29 3.48
N THR A 203 -36.79 1.35 3.65
CA THR A 203 -37.70 0.20 3.50
C THR A 203 -37.80 -0.18 2.03
N LYS A 204 -37.69 -1.47 1.75
CA LYS A 204 -37.81 -2.08 0.41
C LYS A 204 -39.22 -2.62 0.32
N ASP A 205 -40.12 -1.91 -0.35
CA ASP A 205 -41.49 -2.38 -0.59
C ASP A 205 -41.46 -3.50 -1.63
N SER A 206 -41.76 -4.73 -1.20
CA SER A 206 -42.03 -5.86 -2.08
C SER A 206 -43.53 -6.13 -2.08
N SER A 207 -44.12 -5.93 -3.27
CA SER A 207 -45.49 -6.23 -3.66
C SER A 207 -45.95 -7.63 -3.27
N THR A 208 -47.18 -7.76 -2.76
CA THR A 208 -47.94 -9.02 -2.77
C THR A 208 -49.33 -8.81 -3.36
N SER A 209 -49.57 -9.52 -4.44
CA SER A 209 -50.81 -9.57 -5.21
C SER A 209 -51.80 -10.61 -4.67
N ASN A 210 -53.08 -10.23 -4.73
CA ASN A 210 -54.31 -11.03 -4.93
C ASN A 210 -54.72 -12.11 -3.92
N VAL A 211 -55.93 -11.93 -3.35
CA VAL A 211 -57.06 -12.88 -3.49
C VAL A 211 -58.38 -12.10 -3.60
N LYS A 212 -59.10 -12.27 -4.72
CA LYS A 212 -60.49 -11.81 -4.93
C LYS A 212 -61.46 -12.85 -4.36
N LYS A 213 -62.51 -12.33 -3.73
CA LYS A 213 -63.65 -13.05 -3.15
C LYS A 213 -64.79 -13.03 -4.17
N THR A 214 -65.38 -14.18 -4.45
CA THR A 214 -66.74 -14.36 -4.99
C THR A 214 -67.33 -15.57 -4.32
#